data_AF-A0A151A766-F1
#
_entry.id   AF-A0A151A766-F1
#
_cell.length_a   1.000
_cell.length_b   1.000
_cell.length_c   1.000
_cell.angle_alpha   90.00
_cell.angle_beta   90.00
_cell.angle_gamma   90.00
#
_symmetry.space_group_name_H-M   'P 1'
#
loop_
_entity.id
_entity.type
_entity.pdbx_description
1 polymer ?
#
loop_
_entity_poly.entity_id
_entity_poly.type
_entity_poly.pdbx_seq_one_letter_code
_entity_poly.pdbx_strand_id
1 'polypeptide(L)'
;MSPEKIYSHVIFKEILECALEERIINTSDFLKTDEYILEKLYKGKNNYINQLFVKLQHTRVIESNDKDYNYFLDFKPRQINPYILTRDKLTKLSLVSKRAKEKLEDMTKRQQTGVYIKEINDNDKLGYLKVQEIK
;
A
#
# COMPACT_ATOMS: atom_id res chain seq x y z
N MET A 1 -5.48 2.35 -4.88
CA MET A 1 -4.01 2.38 -4.75
C MET A 1 -3.49 1.16 -5.51
N SER A 2 -2.33 1.21 -6.17
CA SER A 2 -1.86 0.04 -6.92
C SER A 2 -1.31 -1.03 -5.96
N PRO A 3 -1.35 -2.33 -6.33
CA PRO A 3 -0.83 -3.43 -5.51
C PRO A 3 0.60 -3.21 -5.03
N GLU A 4 1.46 -2.64 -5.86
CA GLU A 4 2.88 -2.36 -5.57
C GLU A 4 3.03 -1.36 -4.43
N LYS A 5 2.24 -0.29 -4.44
CA LYS A 5 2.27 0.72 -3.37
C LYS A 5 1.80 0.16 -2.04
N ILE A 6 0.74 -0.65 -2.08
CA ILE A 6 0.19 -1.32 -0.89
C ILE A 6 1.24 -2.26 -0.32
N TYR A 7 1.87 -3.07 -1.19
CA TYR A 7 2.93 -3.97 -0.81
C TYR A 7 4.11 -3.24 -0.16
N SER A 8 4.58 -2.14 -0.76
CA SER A 8 5.65 -1.35 -0.17
C SER A 8 5.30 -0.87 1.23
N HIS A 9 4.05 -0.47 1.49
CA HIS A 9 3.62 -0.09 2.85
C HIS A 9 3.68 -1.24 3.84
N VAL A 10 3.35 -2.48 3.44
CA VAL A 10 3.49 -3.67 4.30
C VAL A 10 4.94 -3.86 4.70
N ILE A 11 5.85 -3.89 3.72
CA ILE A 11 7.27 -4.14 3.99
C ILE A 11 7.90 -2.98 4.78
N PHE A 12 7.56 -1.73 4.46
CA PHE A 12 8.04 -0.59 5.24
C PHE A 12 7.53 -0.59 6.67
N LYS A 13 6.27 -0.99 6.90
CA LYS A 13 5.75 -1.15 8.27
C LYS A 13 6.61 -2.15 9.04
N GLU A 14 6.90 -3.30 8.45
CA GLU A 14 7.73 -4.34 9.06
C GLU A 14 9.17 -3.87 9.33
N ILE A 15 9.77 -3.13 8.39
CA ILE A 15 11.09 -2.49 8.59
C ILE A 15 11.05 -1.55 9.80
N LEU A 16 10.03 -0.69 9.91
CA LEU A 16 9.91 0.28 11.00
C LEU A 16 9.64 -0.39 12.35
N GLU A 17 8.83 -1.45 12.39
CA GLU A 17 8.59 -2.24 13.60
C GLU A 17 9.90 -2.87 14.10
N CYS A 18 10.63 -3.57 13.22
CA CYS A 18 11.93 -4.16 13.56
C CYS A 18 12.93 -3.09 14.02
N ALA A 19 12.99 -1.94 13.34
CA ALA A 19 13.92 -0.87 13.70
C ALA A 19 13.60 -0.20 15.05
N LEU A 20 12.33 -0.16 15.46
CA LEU A 20 11.91 0.31 16.77
C LEU A 20 12.26 -0.71 17.86
N GLU A 21 12.00 -1.99 17.61
CA GLU A 21 12.33 -3.09 18.55
C GLU A 21 13.84 -3.13 18.84
N GLU A 22 14.66 -3.01 17.79
CA GLU A 22 16.13 -3.01 17.85
C GLU A 22 16.72 -1.65 18.27
N ARG A 23 15.88 -0.65 18.56
CA ARG A 23 16.27 0.73 18.94
C ARG A 23 17.19 1.43 17.93
N ILE A 24 17.15 1.02 16.67
CA ILE A 24 17.82 1.70 15.54
C ILE A 24 17.19 3.08 15.34
N ILE A 25 15.86 3.14 15.44
CA ILE A 25 15.07 4.37 15.51
C ILE A 25 14.26 4.38 16.81
N ASN A 26 13.74 5.54 17.18
CA ASN A 26 12.80 5.71 18.29
C ASN A 26 11.62 6.60 17.87
N THR A 27 10.61 6.71 18.75
CA THR A 27 9.38 7.44 18.43
C THR A 27 9.60 8.93 18.13
N SER A 28 10.62 9.55 18.71
CA SER A 28 10.95 10.96 18.43
C SER A 28 11.58 11.17 17.04
N ASP A 29 12.15 10.12 16.45
CA ASP A 29 12.69 10.18 15.10
C ASP A 29 11.58 10.40 14.04
N PHE A 30 10.32 10.03 14.32
CA PHE A 30 9.17 10.31 13.44
C PHE A 30 8.79 11.79 13.34
N LEU A 31 9.38 12.66 14.17
CA LEU A 31 9.24 14.12 14.05
C LEU A 31 10.32 14.74 13.15
N LYS A 32 11.21 13.92 12.58
CA LYS A 32 12.26 14.32 11.63
C LYS A 32 11.79 14.09 10.19
N THR A 33 12.71 14.13 9.24
CA THR A 33 12.42 13.88 7.83
C THR A 33 12.54 12.41 7.48
N ASP A 34 11.94 12.02 6.36
CA ASP A 34 12.02 10.66 5.83
C ASP A 34 13.48 10.26 5.55
N GLU A 35 14.29 11.19 5.02
CA GLU A 35 15.71 10.96 4.75
C GLU A 35 16.51 10.63 6.00
N TYR A 36 16.21 11.31 7.12
CA TYR A 36 16.88 11.05 8.39
C TYR A 36 16.57 9.63 8.91
N ILE A 37 15.31 9.19 8.79
CA ILE A 37 14.92 7.82 9.17
C ILE A 37 15.61 6.80 8.25
N LEU A 38 15.57 7.01 6.94
CA LEU A 38 16.22 6.12 5.96
C LEU A 38 17.72 6.00 6.21
N GLU A 39 18.41 7.12 6.47
CA GLU A 39 19.84 7.10 6.77
C GLU A 39 20.15 6.30 8.04
N LYS A 40 19.33 6.43 9.09
CA LYS A 40 19.45 5.61 10.31
C LYS A 40 19.25 4.12 10.02
N LEU A 41 18.23 3.77 9.24
CA LEU A 41 17.96 2.37 8.86
C LEU A 41 19.15 1.76 8.10
N TYR A 42 19.73 2.49 7.15
CA TYR A 42 20.92 2.03 6.41
C TYR A 42 22.15 1.90 7.31
N LYS A 43 22.37 2.84 8.23
CA LYS A 43 23.51 2.81 9.17
C LYS A 43 23.38 1.75 10.25
N GLY A 44 22.15 1.34 10.60
CA GLY A 44 21.89 0.31 11.62
C GLY A 44 22.43 -1.07 11.26
N LYS A 45 22.76 -1.33 9.99
CA LYS A 45 23.36 -2.60 9.48
C LYS A 45 22.65 -3.88 9.96
N ASN A 46 21.34 -3.80 10.19
CA ASN A 46 20.55 -4.96 10.56
C ASN A 46 20.31 -5.83 9.32
N ASN A 47 20.71 -7.11 9.39
CA ASN A 47 20.62 -8.04 8.28
C ASN A 47 19.18 -8.30 7.82
N TYR A 48 18.22 -8.34 8.74
CA TYR A 48 16.82 -8.56 8.43
C TYR A 48 16.23 -7.37 7.66
N ILE A 49 16.46 -6.15 8.16
CA ILE A 49 16.04 -4.92 7.47
C ILE A 49 16.64 -4.85 6.06
N ASN A 50 17.91 -5.21 5.90
CA ASN A 50 18.55 -5.27 4.59
C ASN A 50 17.89 -6.28 3.64
N GLN A 51 17.49 -7.45 4.15
CA GLN A 51 16.74 -8.44 3.35
C GLN A 51 15.38 -7.90 2.91
N LEU A 52 14.68 -7.16 3.78
CA LEU A 52 13.41 -6.52 3.43
C LEU A 52 13.59 -5.43 2.34
N PHE A 53 14.66 -4.65 2.40
CA PHE A 53 15.01 -3.71 1.32
C PHE A 53 15.28 -4.41 -0.01
N VAL A 54 16.00 -5.54 0.01
CA VAL A 54 16.22 -6.35 -1.20
C VAL A 54 14.89 -6.89 -1.73
N LYS A 55 14.00 -7.35 -0.84
CA LYS A 55 12.66 -7.84 -1.20
C LYS A 55 11.85 -6.79 -1.96
N LEU A 56 11.85 -5.54 -1.48
CA LEU A 56 11.20 -4.40 -2.15
C LEU A 56 11.66 -4.18 -3.60
N GLN A 57 12.92 -4.49 -3.92
CA GLN A 57 13.48 -4.26 -5.25
C GLN A 57 13.18 -5.39 -6.25
N HIS A 58 13.01 -6.63 -5.77
CA HIS A 58 12.96 -7.83 -6.62
C HIS A 58 11.61 -8.54 -6.63
N THR A 59 10.68 -8.19 -5.73
CA THR A 59 9.37 -8.82 -5.70
C THR A 59 8.39 -8.15 -6.67
N ARG A 60 7.81 -8.96 -7.56
CA ARG A 60 6.64 -8.55 -8.34
C ARG A 60 5.39 -8.84 -7.52
N VAL A 61 4.44 -7.93 -7.50
CA VAL A 61 3.16 -8.13 -6.83
C VAL A 61 2.00 -7.97 -7.78
N ILE A 62 0.93 -8.72 -7.49
CA ILE A 62 -0.33 -8.60 -8.20
C ILE A 62 -1.47 -8.48 -7.19
N GLU A 63 -2.54 -7.81 -7.60
CA GLU A 63 -3.82 -7.90 -6.90
C GLU A 63 -4.34 -9.33 -7.08
N SER A 64 -4.62 -10.00 -5.96
CA SER A 64 -5.21 -11.33 -5.95
C SER A 64 -6.59 -11.31 -5.29
N ASN A 65 -7.19 -12.47 -5.06
CA ASN A 65 -8.50 -12.58 -4.41
C ASN A 65 -8.36 -13.12 -2.99
N ASP A 66 -9.50 -13.28 -2.33
CA ASP A 66 -9.66 -13.82 -0.99
C ASP A 66 -9.25 -15.30 -0.83
N LYS A 67 -8.88 -16.00 -1.91
CA LYS A 67 -8.52 -17.43 -1.89
C LYS A 67 -7.03 -17.69 -2.06
N ASP A 68 -6.27 -16.79 -2.68
CA ASP A 68 -4.83 -16.94 -2.87
C ASP A 68 -4.12 -15.60 -2.71
N TYR A 69 -3.62 -15.33 -1.51
CA TYR A 69 -2.93 -14.08 -1.18
C TYR A 69 -1.87 -14.30 -0.09
N ASN A 70 -0.89 -13.39 -0.02
CA ASN A 70 0.09 -13.31 1.05
C ASN A 70 -0.26 -12.23 2.07
N TYR A 71 -0.84 -11.13 1.61
CA TYR A 71 -1.22 -10.00 2.48
C TYR A 71 -2.65 -9.56 2.21
N PHE A 72 -3.34 -9.21 3.29
CA PHE A 72 -4.64 -8.57 3.25
C PHE A 72 -4.55 -7.24 4.00
N LEU A 73 -5.08 -6.18 3.41
CA LEU A 73 -5.12 -4.86 4.04
C LEU A 73 -6.51 -4.26 3.98
N ASP A 74 -6.98 -3.87 5.17
CA ASP A 74 -8.14 -3.01 5.34
C ASP A 74 -7.77 -1.55 5.10
N PHE A 75 -8.48 -0.88 4.19
CA PHE A 75 -8.30 0.55 4.00
C PHE A 75 -9.07 1.35 5.04
N LYS A 76 -8.36 2.20 5.78
CA LYS A 76 -9.01 3.25 6.58
C LYS A 76 -9.55 4.34 5.64
N PRO A 77 -10.82 4.77 5.80
CA PRO A 77 -11.42 5.77 4.93
C PRO A 77 -10.69 7.11 5.06
N ARG A 78 -10.23 7.66 3.93
CA ARG A 78 -9.83 9.07 3.78
C ARG A 78 -10.54 9.72 2.60
N GLN A 79 -11.77 9.27 2.32
CA GLN A 79 -12.59 9.84 1.27
C GLN A 79 -13.12 11.20 1.70
N ILE A 80 -12.96 12.19 0.81
CA ILE A 80 -13.56 13.51 0.97
C ILE A 80 -14.51 13.69 -0.20
N ASN A 81 -15.78 13.94 0.11
CA ASN A 81 -16.76 14.43 -0.86
C ASN A 81 -17.06 15.90 -0.51
N PRO A 82 -16.23 16.83 -1.00
CA PRO A 82 -16.31 18.21 -0.55
C PRO A 82 -17.58 18.88 -1.07
N TYR A 83 -18.05 19.89 -0.34
CA TYR A 83 -19.01 20.84 -0.88
C TYR A 83 -18.28 21.82 -1.78
N ILE A 84 -18.88 22.13 -2.91
CA ILE A 84 -18.44 23.17 -3.83
C ILE A 84 -19.58 24.18 -4.02
N LEU A 85 -19.22 25.44 -4.28
CA LEU A 85 -20.19 26.48 -4.57
C LEU A 85 -20.57 26.42 -6.05
N THR A 86 -21.85 26.17 -6.34
CA THR A 86 -22.41 26.22 -7.69
C THR A 86 -23.65 27.10 -7.70
N ARG A 87 -23.64 28.18 -8.52
CA ARG A 87 -24.78 29.12 -8.65
C ARG A 87 -25.36 29.53 -7.28
N ASP A 88 -24.47 29.99 -6.39
CA ASP A 88 -24.77 30.44 -5.02
C ASP A 88 -25.36 29.39 -4.07
N LYS A 89 -25.21 28.09 -4.40
CA LYS A 89 -25.59 26.98 -3.51
C LYS A 89 -24.41 26.06 -3.25
N LEU A 90 -24.22 25.66 -2.00
CA LEU A 90 -23.25 24.63 -1.64
C LEU A 90 -23.81 23.25 -2.03
N THR A 91 -23.13 22.58 -2.95
CA THR A 91 -23.52 21.25 -3.44
C THR A 91 -22.33 20.29 -3.33
N LYS A 92 -22.58 19.03 -2.98
CA LYS A 92 -21.52 18.00 -2.95
C LYS A 92 -20.94 17.79 -4.35
N LEU A 93 -19.62 17.64 -4.43
CA LEU A 93 -18.90 17.42 -5.69
C LEU A 93 -19.45 16.20 -6.47
N SER A 94 -19.82 15.13 -5.78
CA SER A 94 -20.38 13.93 -6.40
C SER A 94 -21.76 14.13 -7.04
N LEU A 95 -22.49 15.20 -6.69
CA LEU A 95 -23.81 15.47 -7.29
C LEU A 95 -23.71 16.24 -8.61
N VAL A 96 -22.59 16.92 -8.83
CA VAL A 96 -22.37 17.76 -10.02
C VAL A 96 -21.41 17.11 -11.02
N SER A 97 -20.54 16.21 -10.56
CA SER A 97 -19.53 15.55 -11.39
C SER A 97 -19.72 14.04 -11.37
N LYS A 98 -20.14 13.48 -12.51
CA LYS A 98 -20.27 12.03 -12.70
C LYS A 98 -18.94 11.30 -12.41
N ARG A 99 -17.82 11.85 -12.88
CA ARG A 99 -16.48 11.31 -12.62
C ARG A 99 -16.16 11.27 -11.12
N ALA A 100 -16.53 12.32 -10.37
CA ALA A 100 -16.32 12.34 -8.92
C ALA A 100 -17.19 11.30 -8.21
N LYS A 101 -18.45 11.16 -8.63
CA LYS A 101 -19.38 10.14 -8.13
C LYS A 101 -18.84 8.72 -8.35
N GLU A 102 -18.48 8.39 -9.58
CA GLU A 102 -17.94 7.07 -9.96
C GLU A 102 -16.66 6.76 -9.16
N LYS A 103 -15.77 7.74 -9.00
CA LYS A 103 -14.54 7.57 -8.22
C LYS A 103 -14.80 7.34 -6.74
N LEU A 104 -15.78 8.04 -6.15
CA LEU A 104 -16.21 7.82 -4.77
C LEU A 104 -16.79 6.42 -4.60
N GLU A 105 -17.67 6.00 -5.50
CA GLU A 105 -18.30 4.67 -5.46
C GLU A 105 -17.28 3.52 -5.61
N ASP A 106 -16.36 3.62 -6.57
CA ASP A 106 -15.27 2.62 -6.75
C ASP A 106 -14.41 2.51 -5.49
N MET A 107 -14.00 3.66 -4.94
CA MET A 107 -13.18 3.69 -3.72
C MET A 107 -13.94 3.15 -2.50
N THR A 108 -15.26 3.36 -2.40
CA THR A 108 -16.09 2.80 -1.32
C THR A 108 -16.21 1.28 -1.45
N LYS A 109 -16.38 0.75 -2.66
CA LYS A 109 -16.37 -0.70 -2.90
C LYS A 109 -15.03 -1.33 -2.51
N ARG A 110 -13.92 -0.76 -2.98
CA ARG A 110 -12.56 -1.21 -2.63
C ARG A 110 -12.30 -1.16 -1.12
N GLN A 111 -12.90 -0.19 -0.42
CA GLN A 111 -12.81 -0.12 1.04
C GLN A 111 -13.52 -1.30 1.71
N GLN A 112 -14.72 -1.65 1.26
CA GLN A 112 -15.51 -2.73 1.85
C GLN A 112 -14.87 -4.10 1.64
N THR A 113 -14.20 -4.31 0.51
CA THR A 113 -13.59 -5.59 0.16
C THR A 113 -12.15 -5.73 0.66
N GLY A 114 -11.51 -4.64 1.07
CA GLY A 114 -10.06 -4.60 1.25
C GLY A 114 -9.31 -4.88 -0.05
N VAL A 115 -7.99 -5.06 0.06
CA VAL A 115 -7.15 -5.54 -1.05
C VAL A 115 -6.33 -6.73 -0.59
N TYR A 116 -6.32 -7.76 -1.44
CA TYR A 116 -5.52 -8.96 -1.31
C TYR A 116 -4.31 -8.86 -2.25
N ILE A 117 -3.12 -9.09 -1.71
CA ILE A 117 -1.86 -8.99 -2.44
C ILE A 117 -1.19 -10.36 -2.45
N LYS A 118 -0.81 -10.81 -3.65
CA LYS A 118 0.06 -11.97 -3.84
C LYS A 118 1.44 -11.52 -4.30
N GLU A 119 2.46 -12.00 -3.61
CA GLU A 119 3.86 -11.90 -4.04
C GLU A 119 4.16 -12.99 -5.06
N ILE A 120 4.85 -12.62 -6.13
CA ILE A 120 5.40 -13.55 -7.12
C ILE A 120 6.89 -13.29 -7.18
N ASN A 121 7.68 -14.26 -6.70
CA ASN A 121 9.12 -14.22 -6.83
C ASN A 121 9.52 -14.68 -8.23
N ASP A 122 10.69 -14.25 -8.69
CA ASP A 122 11.18 -14.58 -10.04
C ASP A 122 11.28 -16.10 -10.31
N ASN A 123 11.43 -16.92 -9.27
CA ASN A 123 11.44 -18.39 -9.36
C ASN A 123 10.03 -19.00 -9.58
N ASP A 124 8.95 -18.29 -9.22
CA ASP A 124 7.57 -18.76 -9.35
C ASP A 124 6.93 -18.40 -10.71
N LYS A 125 7.65 -17.65 -11.56
CA LYS A 125 7.20 -17.16 -12.87
C LYS A 125 6.65 -18.26 -13.80
N LEU A 126 7.26 -19.44 -13.79
CA LEU A 126 6.89 -20.56 -14.68
C LEU A 126 5.54 -21.19 -14.34
N GLY A 127 5.09 -21.08 -13.08
CA GLY A 127 3.80 -21.61 -12.62
C GLY A 127 2.64 -20.63 -12.86
N TYR A 128 2.84 -19.36 -12.53
CA TYR A 128 1.77 -18.35 -12.57
C TYR A 128 1.35 -17.97 -14.00
N LEU A 129 2.29 -17.92 -14.96
CA LEU A 129 1.94 -17.61 -16.36
C LEU A 129 1.07 -18.71 -16.99
N LYS A 130 1.28 -19.98 -16.62
CA LYS A 130 0.46 -21.11 -17.11
C LYS A 130 -0.98 -21.08 -16.59
N VAL A 131 -1.23 -20.50 -15.42
CA VAL A 131 -2.58 -20.43 -14.83
C VAL A 131 -3.42 -19.32 -15.44
N GLN A 132 -2.79 -18.25 -15.95
CA GLN A 132 -3.51 -17.15 -16.59
C GLN A 132 -3.89 -17.42 -18.06
N GLU A 133 -3.25 -18.38 -18.72
CA GLU A 133 -3.60 -18.80 -20.10
C GLU A 133 -4.78 -19.79 -20.18
N ILE A 134 -5.34 -20.23 -19.04
CA ILE A 134 -6.44 -21.21 -18.97
C ILE A 134 -7.77 -20.57 -18.51
N LYS A 135 -7.93 -19.25 -18.68
CA LYS A 135 -9.21 -18.56 -18.43
C LYS A 135 -9.78 -17.91 -19.68
#